data_AF-A0A7V5U0Z5-F1
#
_entry.id   AF-A0A7V5U0Z5-F1
#
_cell.length_a   1.000
_cell.length_b   1.000
_cell.length_c   1.000
_cell.angle_alpha   90.00
_cell.angle_beta   90.00
_cell.angle_gamma   90.00
#
_symmetry.space_group_name_H-M   'P 1'
#
loop_
_entity.id
_entity.type
_entity.pdbx_description
1 polymer ?
#
loop_
_entity_poly.entity_id
_entity_poly.type
_entity_poly.pdbx_seq_one_letter_code
_entity_poly.pdbx_strand_id
1 'polypeptide(L)'
;MFMAEKQPRISMADINEAISRRDLARAEHMAGMLCHEHPKDIDVWLTRARIAQMRADHKSMLDMAKAAMAISPDHVQARFITAEACIHLGEIKMAAALLKDLQSDCWQDADALVRLSEAWTQCGRFEQAVTCLKRALDLEPENADIRYHYASALIAVGRLEQAETEYDRVIAINPHDYDAWYNRAGLRRQTPKNNHIDAIRALLAAPLKHPMGHVQLNYALAKELEDIGKYEESFKALKTGADARRRMLSYKVETDTKAMEAIKATFDADFFRRDHTACMSPAPIFIVGYPRSGTTLLDRILSAHS
;
A
#
# COMPACT_ATOMS: atom_id res chain seq x y z
N MET A 1 31.44 27.96 41.76
CA MET A 1 31.63 28.01 40.30
C MET A 1 31.11 26.69 39.74
N PHE A 2 29.81 26.61 39.47
CA PHE A 2 29.18 25.41 38.92
C PHE A 2 29.53 25.34 37.43
N MET A 3 30.29 24.31 37.03
CA MET A 3 30.46 23.98 35.63
C MET A 3 29.10 23.50 35.13
N ALA A 4 28.45 24.29 34.28
CA ALA A 4 27.31 23.83 33.53
C ALA A 4 27.80 22.71 32.60
N GLU A 5 27.44 21.47 32.92
CA GLU A 5 27.54 20.37 31.97
C GLU A 5 26.75 20.77 30.73
N LYS A 6 27.46 21.05 29.62
CA LYS A 6 26.82 21.23 28.32
C LYS A 6 26.07 19.94 28.03
N GLN A 7 24.74 20.02 28.02
CA GLN A 7 23.90 18.93 27.53
C GLN A 7 24.44 18.47 26.17
N PRO A 8 24.52 17.15 25.92
CA PRO A 8 25.00 16.63 24.65
C PRO A 8 24.14 17.22 23.52
N ARG A 9 24.80 17.87 22.56
CA ARG A 9 24.13 18.52 21.43
C ARG A 9 23.48 17.45 20.58
N ILE A 10 22.14 17.42 20.58
CA ILE A 10 21.36 16.45 19.80
C ILE A 10 21.69 16.65 18.32
N SER A 11 21.96 15.55 17.61
CA SER A 11 22.25 15.58 16.17
C SER A 11 21.21 14.79 15.37
N MET A 12 21.18 15.04 14.06
CA MET A 12 20.38 14.23 13.13
C MET A 12 20.77 12.75 13.13
N ALA A 13 22.03 12.44 13.42
CA ALA A 13 22.49 11.06 13.51
C ALA A 13 21.82 10.33 14.69
N ASP A 14 21.72 10.99 15.84
CA ASP A 14 21.09 10.39 17.03
C ASP A 14 19.58 10.16 16.82
N ILE A 15 18.90 11.07 16.10
CA ILE A 15 17.49 10.90 15.71
C ILE A 15 17.33 9.70 14.78
N ASN A 16 18.19 9.58 13.77
CA ASN A 16 18.15 8.45 12.83
C ASN A 16 18.47 7.11 13.51
N GLU A 17 19.35 7.09 14.52
CA GLU A 17 19.61 5.90 15.34
C GLU A 17 18.37 5.49 16.14
N ALA A 18 17.66 6.44 16.75
CA ALA A 18 16.40 6.13 17.46
C ALA A 18 15.33 5.56 16.50
N ILE A 19 15.22 6.12 15.28
CA ILE A 19 14.31 5.63 14.24
C ILE A 19 14.68 4.19 13.82
N SER A 20 15.96 3.89 13.60
CA SER A 20 16.39 2.56 13.19
C SER A 20 16.11 1.49 14.27
N ARG A 21 16.15 1.89 15.54
CA ARG A 21 15.74 1.07 16.70
C ARG A 21 14.23 1.01 16.92
N ARG A 22 13.43 1.67 16.09
CA ARG A 22 11.97 1.84 16.21
C ARG A 22 11.53 2.53 17.51
N ASP A 23 12.41 3.29 18.15
CA ASP A 23 12.08 4.12 19.31
C ASP A 23 11.56 5.49 18.83
N LEU A 24 10.33 5.49 18.30
CA LEU A 24 9.71 6.67 17.68
C LEU A 24 9.38 7.76 18.70
N ALA A 25 9.17 7.41 19.97
CA ALA A 25 8.90 8.37 21.03
C ALA A 25 10.16 9.20 21.35
N ARG A 26 11.30 8.53 21.50
CA ARG A 26 12.58 9.19 21.69
C ARG A 26 12.98 10.01 20.47
N ALA A 27 12.80 9.45 19.26
CA ALA A 27 13.09 10.16 18.02
C ALA A 27 12.30 11.48 17.92
N GLU A 28 10.99 11.46 18.23
CA GLU A 28 10.15 12.66 18.19
C GLU A 28 10.58 13.69 19.24
N HIS A 29 10.89 13.26 20.47
CA HIS A 29 11.38 14.15 21.51
C HIS A 29 12.66 14.88 21.08
N MET A 30 13.63 14.13 20.54
CA MET A 30 14.91 14.67 20.08
C MET A 30 14.74 15.61 18.89
N ALA A 31 13.93 15.21 17.90
CA ALA A 31 13.63 16.04 16.74
C ALA A 31 12.87 17.32 17.14
N GLY A 32 11.98 17.26 18.13
CA GLY A 32 11.29 18.43 18.68
C GLY A 32 12.23 19.43 19.35
N MET A 33 13.20 18.96 20.14
CA MET A 33 14.24 19.82 20.72
C MET A 33 15.10 20.47 19.65
N LEU A 34 15.58 19.69 18.68
CA LEU A 34 16.43 20.19 17.60
C LEU A 34 15.69 21.22 16.73
N CYS A 35 14.40 21.01 16.51
CA CYS A 35 13.51 21.92 15.80
C CYS A 35 13.34 23.25 16.55
N HIS A 36 13.29 23.23 17.89
CA HIS A 36 13.24 24.45 18.69
C HIS A 36 14.56 25.24 18.62
N GLU A 37 15.71 24.55 18.62
CA GLU A 37 17.03 25.17 18.48
C GLU A 37 17.30 25.70 17.06
N HIS A 38 16.79 25.00 16.05
CA HIS A 38 17.01 25.27 14.63
C HIS A 38 15.68 25.35 13.85
N PRO A 39 14.81 26.35 14.12
CA PRO A 39 13.45 26.40 13.58
C PRO A 39 13.38 26.62 12.07
N LYS A 40 14.48 27.05 11.44
CA LYS A 40 14.61 27.24 9.98
C LYS A 40 15.24 26.05 9.26
N ASP A 41 15.61 25.00 9.99
CA ASP A 41 16.19 23.79 9.41
C ASP A 41 15.08 22.89 8.88
N ILE A 42 14.96 22.83 7.55
CA ILE A 42 13.92 22.08 6.84
C ILE A 42 14.07 20.57 7.11
N ASP A 43 15.29 20.05 7.19
CA ASP A 43 15.54 18.61 7.32
C ASP A 43 15.01 18.07 8.66
N VAL A 44 15.06 18.89 9.71
CA VAL A 44 14.51 18.55 11.02
C VAL A 44 12.97 18.48 10.95
N TRP A 45 12.31 19.43 10.29
CA TRP A 45 10.86 19.39 10.09
C TRP A 45 10.41 18.20 9.24
N LEU A 46 11.12 17.90 8.15
CA LEU A 46 10.84 16.72 7.31
C LEU A 46 11.06 15.41 8.08
N THR A 47 12.06 15.37 8.96
CA THR A 47 12.30 14.22 9.84
C THR A 47 11.17 14.01 10.83
N ARG A 48 10.64 15.08 11.43
CA ARG A 48 9.44 15.00 12.29
C ARG A 48 8.21 14.53 11.52
N ALA A 49 8.01 15.03 10.30
CA ALA A 49 6.91 14.56 9.44
C ALA A 49 7.03 13.05 9.15
N ARG A 50 8.23 12.55 8.87
CA ARG A 50 8.51 11.11 8.69
C ARG A 50 8.25 10.31 9.97
N ILE A 51 8.63 10.82 11.15
CA ILE A 51 8.33 10.15 12.42
C ILE A 51 6.81 10.07 12.64
N ALA A 52 6.08 11.16 12.36
CA ALA A 52 4.62 11.17 12.43
C ALA A 52 3.97 10.19 11.45
N GLN A 53 4.49 10.10 10.21
CA GLN A 53 4.07 9.10 9.22
C GLN A 53 4.25 7.66 9.73
N MET A 54 5.41 7.33 10.31
CA MET A 54 5.68 6.01 10.90
C MET A 54 4.75 5.66 12.07
N ARG A 55 4.20 6.68 12.74
CA ARG A 55 3.21 6.53 13.82
C ARG A 55 1.76 6.55 13.32
N ALA A 56 1.55 6.67 12.00
CA ALA A 56 0.24 6.91 11.37
C ALA A 56 -0.49 8.15 11.93
N ASP A 57 0.26 9.13 12.46
CA ASP A 57 -0.26 10.43 12.87
C ASP A 57 -0.21 11.39 11.68
N HIS A 58 -1.17 11.21 10.77
CA HIS A 58 -1.23 11.99 9.52
C HIS A 58 -1.52 13.47 9.74
N LYS A 59 -2.11 13.84 10.89
CA LYS A 59 -2.35 15.25 11.24
C LYS A 59 -1.04 15.94 11.61
N SER A 60 -0.25 15.35 12.52
CA SER A 60 1.06 15.89 12.85
C SER A 60 1.99 15.87 11.62
N MET A 61 1.93 14.82 10.80
CA MET A 61 2.66 14.76 9.53
C MET A 61 2.37 15.96 8.63
N LEU A 62 1.09 16.32 8.47
CA LEU A 62 0.67 17.49 7.69
C LEU A 62 1.19 18.80 8.30
N ASP A 63 1.08 18.97 9.62
CA ASP A 63 1.51 20.19 10.31
C ASP A 63 3.03 20.39 10.18
N MET A 64 3.82 19.34 10.36
CA MET A 64 5.28 19.40 10.23
C MET A 64 5.71 19.66 8.77
N ALA A 65 5.04 19.04 7.79
CA ALA A 65 5.33 19.26 6.38
C ALA A 65 4.96 20.69 5.93
N LYS A 66 3.85 21.25 6.44
CA LYS A 66 3.48 22.65 6.23
C LYS A 66 4.46 23.62 6.87
N ALA A 67 5.03 23.29 8.04
CA ALA A 67 6.09 24.08 8.66
C ALA A 67 7.36 24.12 7.78
N ALA A 68 7.75 22.98 7.20
CA ALA A 68 8.83 22.94 6.21
C ALA A 68 8.52 23.79 4.97
N MET A 69 7.30 23.70 4.42
CA MET A 69 6.87 24.53 3.28
C MET A 69 6.79 26.03 3.61
N ALA A 70 6.52 26.41 4.85
CA ALA A 70 6.54 27.82 5.26
C ALA A 70 7.95 28.43 5.21
N ILE A 71 8.99 27.60 5.33
CA ILE A 71 10.40 28.02 5.22
C ILE A 71 10.82 28.07 3.74
N SER A 72 10.48 27.04 2.96
CA SER A 72 10.78 26.93 1.52
C SER A 72 9.56 26.38 0.79
N PRO A 73 8.69 27.25 0.24
CA PRO A 73 7.46 26.84 -0.44
C PRO A 73 7.67 25.96 -1.67
N ASP A 74 8.83 26.06 -2.29
CA ASP A 74 9.28 25.34 -3.48
C ASP A 74 9.95 24.00 -3.16
N HIS A 75 10.17 23.66 -1.88
CA HIS A 75 10.85 22.43 -1.49
C HIS A 75 10.04 21.18 -1.88
N VAL A 76 10.46 20.50 -2.95
CA VAL A 76 9.76 19.37 -3.58
C VAL A 76 9.39 18.28 -2.57
N GLN A 77 10.33 17.87 -1.70
CA GLN A 77 10.07 16.83 -0.70
C GLN A 77 8.98 17.24 0.31
N ALA A 78 8.96 18.50 0.73
CA ALA A 78 7.98 18.98 1.72
C ALA A 78 6.57 18.97 1.12
N ARG A 79 6.46 19.34 -0.16
CA ARG A 79 5.22 19.33 -0.92
C ARG A 79 4.70 17.92 -1.16
N PHE A 80 5.58 16.96 -1.48
CA PHE A 80 5.18 15.55 -1.59
C PHE A 80 4.65 15.01 -0.26
N ILE A 81 5.35 15.23 0.84
CA ILE A 81 4.90 14.78 2.18
C ILE A 81 3.57 15.46 2.55
N THR A 82 3.41 16.74 2.20
CA THR A 82 2.14 17.45 2.42
C THR A 82 1.01 16.81 1.61
N ALA A 83 1.23 16.53 0.32
CA ALA A 83 0.24 15.87 -0.52
C ALA A 83 -0.12 14.46 0.00
N GLU A 84 0.86 13.68 0.43
CA GLU A 84 0.68 12.36 1.03
C GLU A 84 -0.15 12.43 2.32
N ALA A 85 0.16 13.37 3.23
CA ALA A 85 -0.61 13.59 4.43
C ALA A 85 -2.07 13.97 4.12
N CYS A 86 -2.29 14.82 3.11
CA CYS A 86 -3.64 15.17 2.63
C CYS A 86 -4.40 13.93 2.12
N ILE A 87 -3.75 13.04 1.39
CA ILE A 87 -4.36 11.80 0.88
C ILE A 87 -4.83 10.94 2.05
N HIS A 88 -3.97 10.71 3.05
CA HIS A 88 -4.32 9.91 4.22
C HIS A 88 -5.42 10.52 5.08
N LEU A 89 -5.52 11.85 5.12
CA LEU A 89 -6.60 12.57 5.81
C LEU A 89 -7.90 12.66 4.98
N GLY A 90 -7.91 12.15 3.74
CA GLY A 90 -9.06 12.22 2.84
C GLY A 90 -9.26 13.60 2.19
N GLU A 91 -8.30 14.51 2.32
CA GLU A 91 -8.31 15.86 1.73
C GLU A 91 -7.89 15.83 0.24
N ILE A 92 -8.57 14.99 -0.55
CA ILE A 92 -8.18 14.65 -1.93
C ILE A 92 -8.11 15.88 -2.85
N LYS A 93 -8.96 16.89 -2.64
CA LYS A 93 -8.92 18.14 -3.43
C LYS A 93 -7.63 18.92 -3.21
N MET A 94 -7.18 19.01 -1.96
CA MET A 94 -5.95 19.74 -1.62
C MET A 94 -4.73 18.97 -2.10
N ALA A 95 -4.71 17.64 -1.92
CA ALA A 95 -3.68 16.78 -2.49
C ALA A 95 -3.55 16.99 -4.01
N ALA A 96 -4.66 16.90 -4.74
CA ALA A 96 -4.65 17.06 -6.20
C ALA A 96 -4.13 18.45 -6.65
N ALA A 97 -4.43 19.52 -5.92
CA ALA A 97 -3.88 20.85 -6.23
C ALA A 97 -2.35 20.86 -6.07
N LEU A 98 -1.84 20.35 -4.95
CA LEU A 98 -0.40 20.26 -4.68
C LEU A 98 0.34 19.40 -5.72
N LEU A 99 -0.22 18.26 -6.09
CA LEU A 99 0.36 17.37 -7.11
C LEU A 99 0.40 18.01 -8.49
N LYS A 100 -0.64 18.78 -8.85
CA LYS A 100 -0.65 19.54 -10.11
C LYS A 100 0.48 20.57 -10.13
N ASP A 101 0.66 21.30 -9.04
CA ASP A 101 1.72 22.29 -8.94
C ASP A 101 3.12 21.64 -8.93
N LEU A 102 3.25 20.40 -8.43
CA LEU A 102 4.52 19.66 -8.41
C LEU A 102 4.93 19.14 -9.78
N GLN A 103 3.98 19.00 -10.70
CA GLN A 103 4.22 18.32 -11.97
C GLN A 103 5.27 19.02 -12.82
N SER A 104 5.29 20.36 -12.86
CA SER A 104 6.31 21.11 -13.62
C SER A 104 7.72 20.85 -13.11
N ASP A 105 7.86 20.79 -11.79
CA ASP A 105 9.16 20.70 -11.12
C ASP A 105 9.74 19.28 -11.24
N CYS A 106 8.86 18.28 -11.32
CA CYS A 106 9.23 16.88 -11.47
C CYS A 106 9.43 16.45 -12.94
N TRP A 107 9.09 17.28 -13.94
CA TRP A 107 8.91 16.81 -15.33
C TRP A 107 10.18 16.29 -16.04
N GLN A 108 11.35 16.47 -15.42
CA GLN A 108 12.65 16.01 -15.92
C GLN A 108 13.31 14.95 -15.02
N ASP A 109 12.58 14.41 -14.04
CA ASP A 109 13.07 13.41 -13.10
C ASP A 109 12.12 12.21 -13.11
N ALA A 110 12.63 11.06 -13.58
CA ALA A 110 11.84 9.85 -13.76
C ALA A 110 11.32 9.30 -12.42
N ASP A 111 12.16 9.29 -11.38
CA ASP A 111 11.79 8.81 -10.05
C ASP A 111 10.74 9.73 -9.41
N ALA A 112 10.91 11.05 -9.55
CA ALA A 112 9.93 12.01 -9.06
C ALA A 112 8.58 11.87 -9.79
N LEU A 113 8.58 11.59 -11.09
CA LEU A 113 7.36 11.34 -11.88
C LEU A 113 6.68 10.02 -11.49
N VAL A 114 7.44 8.98 -11.17
CA VAL A 114 6.88 7.72 -10.65
C VAL A 114 6.18 7.98 -9.31
N ARG A 115 6.84 8.67 -8.38
CA ARG A 115 6.22 9.05 -7.09
C ARG A 115 4.98 9.93 -7.28
N LEU A 116 5.03 10.88 -8.22
CA LEU A 116 3.88 11.72 -8.56
C LEU A 116 2.70 10.88 -9.10
N SER A 117 2.99 9.87 -9.91
CA SER A 117 1.99 8.95 -10.44
C SER A 117 1.31 8.10 -9.37
N GLU A 118 2.06 7.64 -8.36
CA GLU A 118 1.53 6.90 -7.22
C GLU A 118 0.56 7.78 -6.41
N ALA A 119 0.95 9.03 -6.14
CA ALA A 119 0.11 9.98 -5.44
C ALA A 119 -1.17 10.32 -6.24
N TRP A 120 -1.06 10.48 -7.56
CA TRP A 120 -2.24 10.64 -8.44
C TRP A 120 -3.16 9.42 -8.40
N THR A 121 -2.61 8.21 -8.41
CA THR A 121 -3.36 6.95 -8.31
C THR A 121 -4.14 6.88 -6.99
N GLN A 122 -3.51 7.25 -5.88
CA GLN A 122 -4.18 7.31 -4.57
C GLN A 122 -5.29 8.38 -4.51
N CYS A 123 -5.18 9.45 -5.31
CA CYS A 123 -6.24 10.43 -5.49
C CYS A 123 -7.36 9.98 -6.45
N GLY A 124 -7.30 8.76 -7.00
CA GLY A 124 -8.22 8.25 -8.01
C GLY A 124 -8.11 8.99 -9.35
N ARG A 125 -6.95 9.59 -9.66
CA ARG A 125 -6.67 10.38 -10.85
C ARG A 125 -5.75 9.61 -11.81
N PHE A 126 -6.28 8.50 -12.34
CA PHE A 126 -5.49 7.53 -13.10
C PHE A 126 -4.93 8.09 -14.42
N GLU A 127 -5.64 8.98 -15.11
CA GLU A 127 -5.13 9.61 -16.34
C GLU A 127 -3.90 10.51 -16.10
N GLN A 128 -3.85 11.22 -14.97
CA GLN A 128 -2.66 11.96 -14.57
C GLN A 128 -1.49 11.03 -14.24
N ALA A 129 -1.76 9.90 -13.58
CA ALA A 129 -0.75 8.89 -13.30
C ALA A 129 -0.15 8.31 -14.59
N VAL A 130 -0.99 7.93 -15.57
CA VAL A 130 -0.57 7.48 -16.91
C VAL A 130 0.31 8.53 -17.59
N THR A 131 -0.06 9.81 -17.50
CA THR A 131 0.71 10.91 -18.09
C THR A 131 2.12 11.02 -17.47
N CYS A 132 2.22 10.93 -16.14
CA CYS A 132 3.49 10.97 -15.43
C CYS A 132 4.37 9.76 -15.77
N LEU A 133 3.80 8.56 -15.76
CA LEU A 133 4.51 7.32 -16.05
C LEU A 133 4.98 7.23 -17.50
N LYS A 134 4.17 7.70 -18.46
CA LYS A 134 4.60 7.82 -19.85
C LYS A 134 5.81 8.75 -19.96
N ARG A 135 5.77 9.91 -19.29
CA ARG A 135 6.90 10.84 -19.29
C ARG A 135 8.15 10.24 -18.63
N ALA A 136 7.98 9.53 -17.50
CA ALA A 136 9.08 8.84 -16.83
C ALA A 136 9.73 7.80 -17.75
N LEU A 137 8.90 7.05 -18.51
CA LEU A 137 9.37 6.08 -19.49
C LEU A 137 10.05 6.74 -20.70
N ASP A 138 9.61 7.94 -21.12
CA ASP A 138 10.29 8.71 -22.17
C ASP A 138 11.70 9.17 -21.72
N LEU A 139 11.90 9.38 -20.41
CA LEU A 139 13.21 9.71 -19.82
C LEU A 139 14.09 8.47 -19.67
N GLU A 140 13.51 7.34 -19.27
CA GLU A 140 14.21 6.07 -19.05
C GLU A 140 13.55 4.90 -19.81
N PRO A 141 13.79 4.79 -21.14
CA PRO A 141 13.09 3.79 -21.96
C PRO A 141 13.37 2.34 -21.58
N GLU A 142 14.52 2.03 -21.00
CA GLU A 142 14.90 0.65 -20.65
C GLU A 142 14.54 0.27 -19.21
N ASN A 143 13.89 1.16 -18.46
CA ASN A 143 13.49 0.90 -17.07
C ASN A 143 12.24 0.01 -17.03
N ALA A 144 12.43 -1.28 -16.72
CA ALA A 144 11.37 -2.27 -16.65
C ALA A 144 10.34 -1.96 -15.55
N ASP A 145 10.77 -1.40 -14.41
CA ASP A 145 9.89 -1.09 -13.28
C ASP A 145 8.94 0.06 -13.64
N ILE A 146 9.46 1.13 -14.25
CA ILE A 146 8.63 2.24 -14.76
C ILE A 146 7.64 1.72 -15.81
N ARG A 147 8.09 0.84 -16.71
CA ARG A 147 7.23 0.24 -17.73
C ARG A 147 6.12 -0.62 -17.11
N TYR A 148 6.42 -1.40 -16.06
CA TYR A 148 5.44 -2.17 -15.31
C TYR A 148 4.38 -1.26 -14.67
N HIS A 149 4.82 -0.18 -14.02
CA HIS A 149 3.89 0.81 -13.43
C HIS A 149 3.02 1.46 -14.50
N TYR A 150 3.60 1.82 -15.66
CA TYR A 150 2.85 2.37 -16.79
C TYR A 150 1.79 1.38 -17.30
N ALA A 151 2.13 0.10 -17.47
CA ALA A 151 1.19 -0.94 -17.86
C ALA A 151 0.05 -1.09 -16.83
N SER A 152 0.36 -1.07 -15.53
CA SER A 152 -0.63 -1.10 -14.44
C SER A 152 -1.58 0.11 -14.50
N ALA A 153 -1.05 1.31 -14.73
CA ALA A 153 -1.86 2.52 -14.85
C ALA A 153 -2.76 2.50 -16.09
N LEU A 154 -2.30 1.91 -17.20
CA LEU A 154 -3.09 1.70 -18.41
C LEU A 154 -4.30 0.79 -18.16
N ILE A 155 -4.16 -0.26 -17.33
CA ILE A 155 -5.30 -1.08 -16.90
C ILE A 155 -6.34 -0.22 -16.18
N ALA A 156 -5.90 0.63 -15.25
CA ALA A 156 -6.79 1.44 -14.42
C ALA A 156 -7.65 2.43 -15.26
N VAL A 157 -7.17 2.84 -16.43
CA VAL A 157 -7.92 3.68 -17.39
C VAL A 157 -8.58 2.89 -18.53
N GLY A 158 -8.55 1.55 -18.48
CA GLY A 158 -9.20 0.68 -19.45
C GLY A 158 -8.47 0.51 -20.79
N ARG A 159 -7.20 0.91 -20.90
CA ARG A 159 -6.38 0.78 -22.12
C ARG A 159 -5.65 -0.56 -22.15
N LEU A 160 -6.42 -1.66 -22.24
CA LEU A 160 -5.92 -3.02 -22.02
C LEU A 160 -4.94 -3.49 -23.09
N GLU A 161 -5.13 -3.14 -24.36
CA GLU A 161 -4.22 -3.54 -25.45
C GLU A 161 -2.84 -2.88 -25.33
N GLN A 162 -2.83 -1.62 -24.87
CA GLN A 162 -1.58 -0.91 -24.57
C GLN A 162 -0.89 -1.53 -23.37
N ALA A 163 -1.64 -1.84 -22.30
CA ALA A 163 -1.10 -2.51 -21.13
C ALA A 163 -0.48 -3.87 -21.49
N GLU A 164 -1.13 -4.66 -22.36
CA GLU A 164 -0.60 -5.95 -22.83
C GLU A 164 0.75 -5.77 -23.51
N THR A 165 0.84 -4.81 -24.45
CA THR A 165 2.09 -4.50 -25.16
C THR A 165 3.22 -4.13 -24.19
N GLU A 166 2.91 -3.34 -23.17
CA GLU A 166 3.91 -2.90 -22.19
C GLU A 166 4.34 -4.03 -21.24
N TYR A 167 3.43 -4.91 -20.81
CA TYR A 167 3.82 -6.09 -20.04
C TYR A 167 4.62 -7.10 -20.86
N ASP A 168 4.30 -7.30 -22.14
CA ASP A 168 5.09 -8.18 -23.02
C ASP A 168 6.54 -7.67 -23.11
N ARG A 169 6.75 -6.34 -23.11
CA ARG A 169 8.08 -5.72 -23.03
C ARG A 169 8.75 -5.89 -21.67
N VAL A 170 8.03 -5.74 -20.57
CA VAL A 170 8.56 -6.02 -19.21
C VAL A 170 9.06 -7.46 -19.13
N ILE A 171 8.27 -8.42 -19.59
CA ILE A 171 8.60 -9.85 -19.63
C ILE A 171 9.83 -10.11 -20.51
N ALA A 172 9.95 -9.42 -21.65
CA ALA A 172 11.11 -9.56 -22.54
C ALA A 172 12.40 -9.05 -21.89
N ILE A 173 12.35 -7.96 -21.12
CA ILE A 173 13.50 -7.39 -20.40
C ILE A 173 13.85 -8.25 -19.18
N ASN A 174 12.85 -8.60 -18.38
CA ASN A 174 12.98 -9.39 -17.16
C ASN A 174 11.95 -10.54 -17.12
N PRO A 175 12.31 -11.73 -17.63
CA PRO A 175 11.43 -12.90 -17.57
C PRO A 175 11.08 -13.37 -16.15
N HIS A 176 11.79 -12.88 -15.12
CA HIS A 176 11.56 -13.20 -13.71
C HIS A 176 10.67 -12.18 -13.00
N ASP A 177 10.13 -11.19 -13.73
CA ASP A 177 9.03 -10.36 -13.23
C ASP A 177 7.73 -11.17 -13.28
N TYR A 178 7.46 -11.86 -12.19
CA TYR A 178 6.32 -12.76 -12.08
C TYR A 178 4.98 -12.02 -11.98
N ASP A 179 4.98 -10.78 -11.45
CA ASP A 179 3.79 -9.93 -11.41
C ASP A 179 3.35 -9.53 -12.82
N ALA A 180 4.32 -9.22 -13.70
CA ALA A 180 4.02 -8.93 -15.11
C ALA A 180 3.29 -10.10 -15.79
N TRP A 181 3.76 -11.35 -15.60
CA TRP A 181 3.09 -12.54 -16.13
C TRP A 181 1.64 -12.69 -15.60
N TYR A 182 1.45 -12.50 -14.30
CA TYR A 182 0.14 -12.61 -13.67
C TYR A 182 -0.85 -11.55 -14.19
N ASN A 183 -0.44 -10.28 -14.22
CA ASN A 183 -1.29 -9.18 -14.67
C ASN A 183 -1.61 -9.33 -16.17
N ARG A 184 -0.61 -9.68 -16.98
CA ARG A 184 -0.74 -9.84 -18.43
C ARG A 184 -1.70 -10.96 -18.82
N ALA A 185 -1.69 -12.08 -18.10
CA ALA A 185 -2.54 -13.24 -18.39
C ALA A 185 -4.05 -12.89 -18.38
N GLY A 186 -4.44 -11.90 -17.58
CA GLY A 186 -5.83 -11.44 -17.44
C GLY A 186 -6.29 -10.37 -18.43
N LEU A 187 -5.39 -9.77 -19.23
CA LEU A 187 -5.72 -8.59 -20.06
C LEU A 187 -6.59 -8.92 -21.27
N ARG A 188 -6.50 -10.14 -21.77
CA ARG A 188 -7.36 -10.67 -22.83
C ARG A 188 -7.62 -12.14 -22.62
N ARG A 189 -8.62 -12.66 -23.33
CA ARG A 189 -8.83 -14.10 -23.42
C ARG A 189 -7.69 -14.74 -24.22
N GLN A 190 -7.06 -15.77 -23.67
CA GLN A 190 -6.04 -16.54 -24.36
C GLN A 190 -6.66 -17.50 -25.38
N THR A 191 -5.89 -17.86 -26.40
CA THR A 191 -6.33 -18.82 -27.42
C THR A 191 -5.28 -19.91 -27.60
N PRO A 192 -5.63 -21.07 -28.17
CA PRO A 192 -4.66 -22.13 -28.45
C PRO A 192 -3.46 -21.68 -29.29
N LYS A 193 -3.62 -20.62 -30.10
CA LYS A 193 -2.58 -20.07 -30.97
C LYS A 193 -1.82 -18.89 -30.37
N ASN A 194 -2.36 -18.25 -29.34
CA ASN A 194 -1.81 -17.04 -28.75
C ASN A 194 -2.00 -17.07 -27.22
N ASN A 195 -1.02 -17.69 -26.56
CA ASN A 195 -0.88 -17.88 -25.11
C ASN A 195 0.61 -18.04 -24.77
N HIS A 196 0.93 -18.17 -23.49
CA HIS A 196 2.27 -18.25 -22.92
C HIS A 196 2.46 -19.45 -22.00
N ILE A 197 1.58 -20.45 -22.11
CA ILE A 197 1.57 -21.63 -21.23
C ILE A 197 2.94 -22.32 -21.20
N ASP A 198 3.58 -22.48 -22.36
CA ASP A 198 4.88 -23.15 -22.45
C ASP A 198 6.01 -22.32 -21.82
N ALA A 199 5.98 -20.99 -22.00
CA ALA A 199 6.94 -20.09 -21.35
C ALA A 199 6.79 -20.10 -19.82
N ILE A 200 5.55 -20.03 -19.33
CA ILE A 200 5.24 -20.09 -17.89
C ILE A 200 5.67 -21.44 -17.30
N ARG A 201 5.44 -22.56 -18.01
CA ARG A 201 5.90 -23.90 -17.60
C ARG A 201 7.42 -23.99 -17.55
N ALA A 202 8.12 -23.42 -18.53
CA ALA A 202 9.57 -23.39 -18.54
C ALA A 202 10.14 -22.63 -17.33
N LEU A 203 9.54 -21.49 -16.96
CA LEU A 203 9.90 -20.75 -15.75
C LEU A 203 9.65 -21.57 -14.48
N LEU A 204 8.48 -22.21 -14.37
CA LEU A 204 8.11 -23.04 -13.22
C LEU A 204 8.98 -24.30 -13.06
N ALA A 205 9.61 -24.77 -14.13
CA ALA A 205 10.53 -25.92 -14.09
C ALA A 205 11.93 -25.56 -13.54
N ALA A 206 12.26 -24.27 -13.46
CA ALA A 206 13.53 -23.78 -12.92
C ALA A 206 13.37 -23.26 -11.48
N PRO A 207 14.46 -23.19 -10.69
CA PRO A 207 14.45 -22.50 -9.40
C PRO A 207 14.06 -21.03 -9.56
N LEU A 208 12.99 -20.61 -8.90
CA LEU A 208 12.53 -19.22 -8.94
C LEU A 208 13.31 -18.34 -7.96
N LYS A 209 13.52 -17.07 -8.32
CA LYS A 209 14.26 -16.10 -7.50
C LYS A 209 13.48 -15.66 -6.26
N HIS A 210 12.15 -15.66 -6.34
CA HIS A 210 11.28 -15.21 -5.27
C HIS A 210 10.11 -16.19 -5.06
N PRO A 211 9.75 -16.53 -3.80
CA PRO A 211 8.67 -17.48 -3.52
C PRO A 211 7.31 -17.09 -4.12
N MET A 212 7.04 -15.78 -4.28
CA MET A 212 5.80 -15.33 -4.92
C MET A 212 5.70 -15.73 -6.38
N GLY A 213 6.81 -16.02 -7.06
CA GLY A 213 6.78 -16.53 -8.42
C GLY A 213 5.97 -17.81 -8.55
N HIS A 214 6.00 -18.71 -7.55
CA HIS A 214 5.16 -19.90 -7.56
C HIS A 214 3.67 -19.57 -7.47
N VAL A 215 3.29 -18.45 -6.87
CA VAL A 215 1.88 -18.04 -6.79
C VAL A 215 1.47 -17.36 -8.09
N GLN A 216 2.20 -16.31 -8.49
CA GLN A 216 1.90 -15.48 -9.65
C GLN A 216 1.89 -16.30 -10.96
N LEU A 217 2.95 -17.10 -11.20
CA LEU A 217 3.05 -17.91 -12.42
C LEU A 217 2.00 -19.03 -12.48
N ASN A 218 1.67 -19.67 -11.35
CA ASN A 218 0.63 -20.70 -11.36
C ASN A 218 -0.77 -20.10 -11.58
N TYR A 219 -1.05 -18.91 -11.08
CA TYR A 219 -2.30 -18.21 -11.37
C TYR A 219 -2.38 -17.73 -12.81
N ALA A 220 -1.28 -17.23 -13.37
CA ALA A 220 -1.19 -16.94 -14.81
C ALA A 220 -1.47 -18.20 -15.65
N LEU A 221 -0.75 -19.31 -15.35
CA LEU A 221 -0.91 -20.59 -16.02
C LEU A 221 -2.34 -21.11 -15.94
N ALA A 222 -2.95 -21.05 -14.76
CA ALA A 222 -4.34 -21.44 -14.56
C ALA A 222 -5.30 -20.65 -15.46
N LYS A 223 -5.15 -19.32 -15.49
CA LYS A 223 -6.00 -18.44 -16.29
C LYS A 223 -5.87 -18.76 -17.79
N GLU A 224 -4.65 -18.94 -18.28
CA GLU A 224 -4.43 -19.24 -19.69
C GLU A 224 -4.96 -20.63 -20.08
N LEU A 225 -4.79 -21.64 -19.21
CA LEU A 225 -5.33 -22.99 -19.41
C LEU A 225 -6.85 -23.01 -19.40
N GLU A 226 -7.49 -22.25 -18.52
CA GLU A 226 -8.94 -22.10 -18.45
C GLU A 226 -9.49 -21.54 -19.76
N ASP A 227 -8.89 -20.47 -20.28
CA ASP A 227 -9.34 -19.80 -21.50
C ASP A 227 -9.35 -20.71 -22.73
N ILE A 228 -8.40 -21.66 -22.80
CA ILE A 228 -8.27 -22.63 -23.88
C ILE A 228 -8.97 -23.97 -23.59
N GLY A 229 -9.73 -24.07 -22.49
CA GLY A 229 -10.57 -25.23 -22.16
C GLY A 229 -9.86 -26.40 -21.48
N LYS A 230 -8.63 -26.21 -20.98
CA LYS A 230 -7.85 -27.22 -20.26
C LYS A 230 -8.11 -27.15 -18.74
N TYR A 231 -9.37 -27.36 -18.34
CA TYR A 231 -9.83 -27.12 -16.98
C TYR A 231 -9.11 -27.96 -15.91
N GLU A 232 -8.88 -29.24 -16.16
CA GLU A 232 -8.20 -30.11 -15.20
C GLU A 232 -6.76 -29.65 -14.90
N GLU A 233 -6.03 -29.22 -15.94
CA GLU A 233 -4.69 -28.66 -15.77
C GLU A 233 -4.74 -27.29 -15.10
N SER A 234 -5.76 -26.47 -15.40
CA SER A 234 -5.98 -25.18 -14.75
C SER A 234 -6.21 -25.33 -13.25
N PHE A 235 -7.08 -26.25 -12.81
CA PHE A 235 -7.33 -26.52 -11.39
C PHE A 235 -6.07 -27.00 -10.65
N LYS A 236 -5.23 -27.82 -11.30
CA LYS A 236 -3.94 -28.24 -10.73
C LYS A 236 -2.99 -27.05 -10.52
N ALA A 237 -2.92 -26.15 -11.50
CA ALA A 237 -2.14 -24.92 -11.38
C ALA A 237 -2.68 -24.02 -10.26
N LEU A 238 -4.00 -23.78 -10.21
CA LEU A 238 -4.65 -23.01 -9.14
C LEU A 238 -4.33 -23.56 -7.76
N LYS A 239 -4.49 -24.88 -7.57
CA LYS A 239 -4.18 -25.54 -6.31
C LYS A 239 -2.71 -25.36 -5.93
N THR A 240 -1.79 -25.52 -6.89
CA THR A 240 -0.35 -25.35 -6.65
C THR A 240 -0.01 -23.92 -6.23
N GLY A 241 -0.57 -22.90 -6.91
CA GLY A 241 -0.39 -21.50 -6.54
C GLY A 241 -0.99 -21.17 -5.17
N ALA A 242 -2.19 -21.68 -4.87
CA ALA A 242 -2.85 -21.49 -3.58
C ALA A 242 -2.08 -22.17 -2.44
N ASP A 243 -1.58 -23.39 -2.64
CA ASP A 243 -0.74 -24.11 -1.67
C ASP A 243 0.57 -23.36 -1.39
N ALA A 244 1.19 -22.79 -2.43
CA ALA A 244 2.38 -21.94 -2.27
C ALA A 244 2.07 -20.68 -1.46
N ARG A 245 0.95 -20.00 -1.76
CA ARG A 245 0.51 -18.83 -0.99
C ARG A 245 0.20 -19.19 0.46
N ARG A 246 -0.46 -20.33 0.70
CA ARG A 246 -0.84 -20.80 2.03
C ARG A 246 0.37 -20.98 2.95
N ARG A 247 1.49 -21.49 2.42
CA ARG A 247 2.75 -21.68 3.16
C ARG A 247 3.38 -20.37 3.64
N MET A 248 3.05 -19.25 2.99
CA MET A 248 3.58 -17.93 3.35
C MET A 248 2.70 -17.18 4.34
N LEU A 249 1.48 -17.66 4.59
CA LEU A 249 0.54 -17.03 5.52
C LEU A 249 0.80 -17.51 6.95
N SER A 250 0.94 -16.57 7.88
CA SER A 250 0.98 -16.86 9.32
C SER A 250 -0.40 -17.23 9.91
N TYR A 251 -1.46 -17.14 9.09
CA TYR A 251 -2.82 -17.48 9.47
C TYR A 251 -2.98 -18.96 9.84
N LYS A 252 -3.70 -19.25 10.92
CA LYS A 252 -4.04 -20.61 11.37
C LYS A 252 -5.53 -20.66 11.67
N VAL A 253 -6.27 -21.47 10.91
CA VAL A 253 -7.73 -21.62 11.07
C VAL A 253 -8.10 -22.15 12.45
N GLU A 254 -7.18 -22.88 13.08
CA GLU A 254 -7.31 -23.41 14.43
C GLU A 254 -7.38 -22.30 15.47
N THR A 255 -6.69 -21.16 15.23
CA THR A 255 -6.76 -19.99 16.12
C THR A 255 -8.17 -19.42 16.13
N ASP A 256 -8.76 -19.21 14.95
CA ASP A 256 -10.11 -18.68 14.83
C ASP A 256 -11.13 -19.67 15.39
N THR A 257 -10.98 -20.96 15.06
CA THR A 257 -11.89 -22.01 15.55
C THR A 257 -11.87 -22.07 17.08
N LYS A 258 -10.70 -21.98 17.71
CA LYS A 258 -10.58 -21.90 19.19
C LYS A 258 -11.21 -20.64 19.75
N ALA A 259 -11.05 -19.49 19.10
CA ALA A 259 -11.69 -18.25 19.51
C ALA A 259 -13.23 -18.39 19.45
N MET A 260 -13.76 -18.97 18.37
CA MET A 260 -15.20 -19.22 18.22
C MET A 260 -15.75 -20.17 19.30
N GLU A 261 -15.04 -21.27 19.60
CA GLU A 261 -15.44 -22.17 20.68
C GLU A 261 -15.35 -21.50 22.06
N ALA A 262 -14.32 -20.68 22.32
CA ALA A 262 -14.22 -19.92 23.56
C ALA A 262 -15.37 -18.92 23.71
N ILE A 263 -15.76 -18.23 22.64
CA ILE A 263 -16.94 -17.34 22.62
C ILE A 263 -18.19 -18.14 22.95
N LYS A 264 -18.44 -19.28 22.26
CA LYS A 264 -19.62 -20.13 22.52
C LYS A 264 -19.69 -20.63 23.96
N ALA A 265 -18.55 -21.03 24.53
CA ALA A 265 -18.49 -21.50 25.91
C ALA A 265 -18.65 -20.38 26.95
N THR A 266 -18.22 -19.16 26.63
CA THR A 266 -18.33 -18.00 27.53
C THR A 266 -19.74 -17.43 27.55
N PHE A 267 -20.39 -17.37 26.39
CA PHE A 267 -21.74 -16.83 26.19
C PHE A 267 -22.75 -17.97 25.99
N ASP A 268 -22.76 -18.91 26.92
CA ASP A 268 -23.69 -20.05 26.91
C ASP A 268 -25.10 -19.67 27.40
N ALA A 269 -26.01 -20.65 27.45
CA ALA A 269 -27.37 -20.42 27.91
C ALA A 269 -27.46 -20.03 29.40
N ASP A 270 -26.45 -20.36 30.21
CA ASP A 270 -26.39 -19.97 31.61
C ASP A 270 -25.96 -18.51 31.74
N PHE A 271 -25.01 -18.06 30.93
CA PHE A 271 -24.63 -16.66 30.83
C PHE A 271 -25.89 -15.81 30.61
N PHE A 272 -26.64 -16.05 29.54
CA PHE A 272 -27.83 -15.26 29.19
C PHE A 272 -29.02 -15.38 30.15
N ARG A 273 -29.05 -16.41 31.00
CA ARG A 273 -30.08 -16.56 32.05
C ARG A 273 -29.76 -15.82 33.33
N ARG A 274 -28.51 -15.39 33.53
CA ARG A 274 -28.13 -14.61 34.71
C ARG A 274 -28.72 -13.21 34.62
N ASP A 275 -28.97 -12.62 35.78
CA ASP A 275 -29.38 -11.24 35.84
C ASP A 275 -28.18 -10.36 35.46
N HIS A 276 -28.33 -9.62 34.37
CA HIS A 276 -27.28 -8.74 33.86
C HIS A 276 -27.67 -7.30 34.16
N THR A 277 -26.73 -6.54 34.72
CA THR A 277 -26.95 -5.11 34.98
C THR A 277 -27.19 -4.37 33.66
N ALA A 278 -28.42 -3.97 33.41
CA ALA A 278 -28.77 -3.15 32.26
C ALA A 278 -28.24 -1.73 32.43
N CYS A 279 -27.68 -1.15 31.37
CA CYS A 279 -27.42 0.28 31.31
C CYS A 279 -28.72 1.01 30.98
N MET A 280 -29.32 1.67 31.97
CA MET A 280 -30.56 2.44 31.79
C MET A 280 -30.33 3.83 31.18
N SER A 281 -29.12 4.09 30.65
CA SER A 281 -28.81 5.37 30.04
C SER A 281 -29.62 5.56 28.76
N PRO A 282 -30.23 6.74 28.53
CA PRO A 282 -30.88 7.05 27.27
C PRO A 282 -29.87 7.40 26.16
N ALA A 283 -28.57 7.31 26.43
CA ALA A 283 -27.54 7.59 25.45
C ALA A 283 -27.62 6.60 24.27
N PRO A 284 -27.45 7.07 23.02
CA PRO A 284 -27.46 6.18 21.86
C PRO A 284 -26.30 5.17 21.91
N ILE A 285 -26.58 3.92 21.52
CA ILE A 285 -25.56 2.89 21.32
C ILE A 285 -25.04 3.02 19.89
N PHE A 286 -23.74 3.24 19.73
CA PHE A 286 -23.08 3.22 18.43
C PHE A 286 -22.44 1.86 18.18
N ILE A 287 -22.87 1.18 17.12
CA ILE A 287 -22.29 -0.08 16.66
C ILE A 287 -21.31 0.26 15.54
N VAL A 288 -20.03 0.01 15.76
CA VAL A 288 -18.99 0.25 14.77
C VAL A 288 -18.51 -1.10 14.25
N GLY A 289 -18.73 -1.37 12.97
CA GLY A 289 -18.18 -2.52 12.26
C GLY A 289 -17.30 -2.06 11.10
N TYR A 290 -16.46 -2.97 10.59
CA TYR A 290 -15.70 -2.69 9.36
C TYR A 290 -16.66 -2.48 8.18
N PRO A 291 -16.31 -1.62 7.21
CA PRO A 291 -17.05 -1.50 5.96
C PRO A 291 -17.26 -2.89 5.35
N ARG A 292 -18.52 -3.27 5.09
CA ARG A 292 -18.93 -4.58 4.53
C ARG A 292 -18.85 -5.79 5.47
N SER A 293 -18.61 -5.61 6.77
CA SER A 293 -18.66 -6.70 7.76
C SER A 293 -19.99 -6.71 8.53
N GLY A 294 -21.05 -7.29 7.94
CA GLY A 294 -22.22 -7.76 8.69
C GLY A 294 -23.00 -6.77 9.57
N THR A 295 -22.71 -5.47 9.61
CA THR A 295 -23.40 -4.48 10.45
C THR A 295 -24.90 -4.51 10.16
N THR A 296 -25.29 -4.66 8.89
CA THR A 296 -26.69 -4.82 8.50
C THR A 296 -27.39 -6.04 9.13
N LEU A 297 -26.67 -7.13 9.42
CA LEU A 297 -27.26 -8.29 10.10
C LEU A 297 -27.40 -8.02 11.60
N LEU A 298 -26.38 -7.42 12.23
CA LEU A 298 -26.42 -7.08 13.65
C LEU A 298 -27.48 -5.99 13.94
N ASP A 299 -27.56 -4.97 13.08
CA ASP A 299 -28.58 -3.91 13.12
C ASP A 299 -29.99 -4.49 13.01
N ARG A 300 -30.19 -5.47 12.12
CA ARG A 300 -31.47 -6.19 11.98
C ARG A 300 -31.81 -7.02 13.21
N ILE A 301 -30.83 -7.70 13.82
CA ILE A 301 -31.06 -8.48 15.04
C ILE A 301 -31.47 -7.54 16.18
N LEU A 302 -30.76 -6.44 16.38
CA LEU A 302 -31.05 -5.51 17.48
C LEU A 302 -32.36 -4.74 17.29
N SER A 303 -32.67 -4.31 16.06
CA SER A 303 -33.96 -3.65 15.76
C SER A 303 -35.17 -4.58 15.79
N ALA A 304 -34.97 -5.89 15.63
CA ALA A 304 -36.05 -6.88 15.76
C ALA A 304 -36.37 -7.24 17.22
N HIS A 305 -35.53 -6.83 18.17
CA HIS A 305 -35.65 -7.11 19.60
C HIS A 305 -35.83 -5.85 20.47
N SER A 306 -36.01 -4.68 19.84
CA SER A 306 -36.41 -3.42 20.47
C SER A 306 -37.93 -3.22 20.47
#